data_AF-A0A9P7VF51-F1
#
_entry.id   AF-A0A9P7VF51-F1
#
_cell.length_a   1.000
_cell.length_b   1.000
_cell.length_c   1.000
_cell.angle_alpha   90.00
_cell.angle_beta   90.00
_cell.angle_gamma   90.00
#
_symmetry.space_group_name_H-M   'P 1'
#
loop_
_entity.id
_entity.type
_entity.pdbx_description
1 polymer ?
#
loop_
_entity_poly.entity_id
_entity_poly.type
_entity_poly.pdbx_seq_one_letter_code
_entity_poly.pdbx_strand_id
1 'polypeptide(L)'
;MEDDYEDVYASALQTIDVFLRSVPKDELESLVVPLRRSVESTGAPSHFVPGFSVPKAVGPLVPVIIAGLTTGSNEQREQAAYAIGHLVERTEDTAIKPFVVSFTDLLIRVATQATSYRRAVKTAILGPLTSMLERIPAFVKLLYLQPQRTFVKGVSDPAGIVVRNKAAKALGVLMKSQPRWMQP
;
A
#
# COMPACT_ATOMS: atom_id res chain seq x y z
N MET A 1 0.90 -23.17 -27.34
CA MET A 1 -0.22 -22.19 -27.33
C MET A 1 0.04 -21.34 -26.12
N GLU A 2 0.86 -20.32 -26.30
CA GLU A 2 1.08 -19.26 -25.32
C GLU A 2 -0.03 -18.27 -25.70
N ASP A 3 -1.19 -18.40 -25.06
CA ASP A 3 -2.32 -17.52 -25.34
C ASP A 3 -1.88 -16.09 -25.00
N ASP A 4 -1.99 -15.21 -25.99
CA ASP A 4 -1.55 -13.82 -25.93
C ASP A 4 -2.58 -13.02 -25.12
N TYR A 5 -2.53 -13.17 -23.79
CA TYR A 5 -3.44 -12.48 -22.86
C TYR A 5 -3.18 -10.96 -22.78
N GLU A 6 -2.21 -10.46 -23.55
CA GLU A 6 -1.80 -9.05 -23.57
C GLU A 6 -2.93 -8.11 -23.97
N ASP A 7 -3.65 -8.46 -25.02
CA ASP A 7 -4.81 -7.68 -25.46
C ASP A 7 -5.92 -7.63 -24.40
N VAL A 8 -6.09 -8.72 -23.64
CA VAL A 8 -7.13 -8.85 -22.61
C VAL A 8 -6.83 -7.93 -21.44
N TYR A 9 -5.62 -8.01 -20.87
CA TYR A 9 -5.28 -7.13 -19.76
C TYR A 9 -5.09 -5.68 -20.20
N ALA A 10 -4.60 -5.40 -21.41
CA ALA A 10 -4.50 -4.04 -21.94
C ALA A 10 -5.88 -3.39 -22.06
N SER A 11 -6.86 -4.10 -22.64
CA SER A 11 -8.24 -3.64 -22.75
C SER A 11 -8.89 -3.43 -21.38
N ALA A 12 -8.65 -4.33 -20.42
CA ALA A 12 -9.15 -4.20 -19.06
C ALA A 12 -8.54 -2.97 -18.35
N LEU A 13 -7.23 -2.74 -18.50
CA LEU A 13 -6.53 -1.58 -17.93
C LEU A 13 -7.01 -0.26 -18.54
N GLN A 14 -7.25 -0.23 -19.85
CA GLN A 14 -7.83 0.94 -20.50
C GLN A 14 -9.26 1.22 -19.99
N THR A 15 -10.07 0.17 -19.86
CA THR A 15 -11.45 0.28 -19.38
C THR A 15 -11.50 0.84 -17.97
N ILE A 16 -10.67 0.34 -17.06
CA ILE A 16 -10.65 0.83 -15.67
C ILE A 16 -10.09 2.26 -15.58
N ASP A 17 -9.12 2.64 -16.41
CA ASP A 17 -8.62 4.02 -16.47
C ASP A 17 -9.70 4.99 -16.94
N VAL A 18 -10.41 4.66 -18.03
CA VAL A 18 -11.53 5.48 -18.52
C VAL A 18 -12.65 5.56 -17.48
N PHE A 19 -13.02 4.44 -16.86
CA PHE A 19 -14.05 4.39 -15.83
C PHE A 19 -13.68 5.32 -14.65
N LEU A 20 -12.49 5.15 -14.06
CA LEU A 20 -12.11 5.92 -12.88
C LEU A 20 -11.91 7.42 -13.18
N ARG A 21 -11.55 7.78 -14.41
CA ARG A 21 -11.52 9.19 -14.85
C ARG A 21 -12.89 9.83 -15.02
N SER A 22 -13.91 9.02 -15.29
CA SER A 22 -15.29 9.50 -15.44
C SER A 22 -16.00 9.73 -14.09
N VAL A 23 -15.48 9.15 -13.00
CA VAL A 23 -16.04 9.28 -11.66
C VAL A 23 -15.67 10.65 -11.06
N PRO A 24 -16.62 11.40 -10.49
CA PRO A 24 -16.34 12.63 -9.76
C PRO A 24 -15.35 12.41 -8.61
N LYS A 25 -14.46 13.37 -8.39
CA LYS A 25 -13.35 13.22 -7.43
C LYS A 25 -13.82 13.02 -5.99
N ASP A 26 -14.96 13.59 -5.64
CA ASP A 26 -15.66 13.51 -4.37
C ASP A 26 -16.44 12.20 -4.16
N GLU A 27 -16.49 11.34 -5.19
CA GLU A 27 -17.08 10.00 -5.09
C GLU A 27 -16.01 8.89 -5.03
N LEU A 28 -14.74 9.22 -5.29
CA LEU A 28 -13.67 8.23 -5.41
C LEU A 28 -13.43 7.43 -4.12
N GLU A 29 -13.55 8.05 -2.95
CA GLU A 29 -13.37 7.33 -1.67
C GLU A 29 -14.38 6.20 -1.47
N SER A 30 -15.57 6.29 -2.09
CA SER A 30 -16.60 5.24 -1.99
C SER A 30 -16.16 3.97 -2.72
N LEU A 31 -15.31 4.10 -3.75
CA LEU A 31 -14.82 3.00 -4.56
C LEU A 31 -13.69 2.21 -3.91
N VAL A 32 -13.11 2.69 -2.81
CA VAL A 32 -11.94 2.03 -2.22
C VAL A 32 -12.25 0.64 -1.66
N VAL A 33 -13.45 0.45 -1.12
CA VAL A 33 -13.89 -0.85 -0.58
C VAL A 33 -14.06 -1.88 -1.69
N PRO A 34 -14.85 -1.63 -2.76
CA PRO A 34 -14.95 -2.57 -3.88
C PRO A 34 -13.60 -2.74 -4.59
N LEU A 35 -12.79 -1.68 -4.75
CA LEU A 35 -11.46 -1.78 -5.33
C LEU A 35 -10.57 -2.77 -4.55
N ARG A 36 -10.49 -2.62 -3.22
CA ARG A 36 -9.69 -3.53 -2.37
C ARG A 36 -10.12 -4.97 -2.56
N ARG A 37 -11.43 -5.24 -2.53
CA ARG A 37 -11.99 -6.60 -2.69
C ARG A 37 -11.66 -7.18 -4.06
N SER A 38 -11.78 -6.39 -5.12
CA SER A 38 -11.42 -6.82 -6.47
C SER A 38 -9.94 -7.19 -6.53
N VAL A 39 -9.04 -6.33 -6.05
CA VAL A 39 -7.59 -6.61 -6.04
C VAL A 39 -7.25 -7.85 -5.20
N GLU A 40 -7.88 -8.02 -4.04
CA GLU A 40 -7.68 -9.18 -3.17
C GLU A 40 -8.10 -10.48 -3.85
N SER A 41 -9.23 -10.45 -4.59
CA SER A 41 -9.74 -11.60 -5.35
C SER A 41 -8.93 -11.92 -6.62
N THR A 42 -8.16 -10.97 -7.12
CA THR A 42 -7.31 -11.16 -8.29
C THR A 42 -5.99 -11.80 -7.87
N GLY A 43 -5.93 -13.13 -7.96
CA GLY A 43 -4.71 -13.91 -7.72
C GLY A 43 -4.39 -14.13 -6.24
N ALA A 44 -3.60 -15.19 -5.99
CA ALA A 44 -3.12 -15.49 -4.66
C ALA A 44 -2.02 -14.51 -4.22
N PRO A 45 -1.87 -14.24 -2.91
CA PRO A 45 -0.70 -13.54 -2.40
C PRO A 45 0.60 -14.19 -2.90
N SER A 46 1.64 -13.37 -3.09
CA SER A 46 2.97 -13.80 -3.56
C SER A 46 3.04 -14.33 -5.00
N HIS A 47 1.92 -14.30 -5.75
CA HIS A 47 1.90 -14.58 -7.18
C HIS A 47 1.58 -13.30 -7.94
N PHE A 48 2.38 -12.98 -8.94
CA PHE A 48 2.16 -11.77 -9.71
C PHE A 48 0.99 -11.94 -10.67
N VAL A 49 0.13 -10.94 -10.67
CA VAL A 49 -0.96 -10.83 -11.62
C VAL A 49 -0.37 -10.16 -12.87
N PRO A 50 -0.41 -10.82 -14.05
CA PRO A 50 0.18 -10.26 -15.27
C PRO A 50 -0.34 -8.85 -15.59
N GLY A 51 -1.66 -8.64 -15.48
CA GLY A 51 -2.28 -7.33 -15.71
C GLY A 51 -1.86 -6.23 -14.74
N PHE A 52 -1.41 -6.54 -13.52
CA PHE A 52 -0.83 -5.53 -12.62
C PHE A 52 0.65 -5.26 -12.90
N SER A 53 1.33 -6.22 -13.52
CA SER A 53 2.78 -6.19 -13.76
C SER A 53 3.15 -5.49 -15.07
N VAL A 54 2.17 -5.01 -15.82
CA VAL A 54 2.37 -4.08 -16.94
C VAL A 54 2.84 -2.72 -16.41
N PRO A 55 3.79 -2.04 -17.08
CA PRO A 55 4.23 -0.70 -16.68
C PRO A 55 3.05 0.27 -16.49
N LYS A 56 2.99 0.90 -15.31
CA LYS A 56 1.95 1.87 -14.92
C LYS A 56 0.53 1.32 -14.76
N ALA A 57 0.32 0.00 -14.76
CA ALA A 57 -1.01 -0.61 -14.57
C ALA A 57 -1.71 -0.23 -13.27
N VAL A 58 -0.94 0.04 -12.21
CA VAL A 58 -1.48 0.49 -10.91
C VAL A 58 -1.94 1.95 -10.95
N GLY A 59 -1.44 2.75 -11.89
CA GLY A 59 -1.67 4.19 -11.98
C GLY A 59 -3.14 4.63 -11.89
N PRO A 60 -4.05 4.03 -12.67
CA PRO A 60 -5.48 4.31 -12.61
C PRO A 60 -6.12 4.14 -11.23
N LEU A 61 -5.58 3.24 -10.39
CA LEU A 61 -6.13 2.91 -9.07
C LEU A 61 -5.68 3.90 -7.99
N VAL A 62 -4.57 4.60 -8.23
CA VAL A 62 -3.93 5.50 -7.26
C VAL A 62 -4.88 6.60 -6.76
N PRO A 63 -5.67 7.31 -7.60
CA PRO A 63 -6.60 8.34 -7.14
C PRO A 63 -7.64 7.82 -6.13
N VAL A 64 -8.19 6.63 -6.35
CA VAL A 64 -9.15 5.99 -5.43
C VAL A 64 -8.51 5.70 -4.08
N ILE A 65 -7.28 5.19 -4.09
CA ILE A 65 -6.51 4.90 -2.86
C ILE A 65 -6.19 6.20 -2.11
N ILE A 66 -5.80 7.27 -2.82
CA ILE A 66 -5.53 8.57 -2.21
C ILE A 66 -6.80 9.13 -1.56
N ALA A 67 -7.94 9.13 -2.27
CA ALA A 67 -9.21 9.59 -1.72
C ALA A 67 -9.58 8.79 -0.46
N GLY A 68 -9.55 7.45 -0.55
CA GLY A 68 -9.82 6.57 0.59
C GLY A 68 -8.90 6.82 1.81
N LEU A 69 -7.61 7.08 1.60
CA LEU A 69 -6.65 7.36 2.68
C LEU A 69 -6.80 8.76 3.29
N THR A 70 -7.17 9.76 2.50
CA THR A 70 -7.05 11.18 2.89
C THR A 70 -8.38 11.81 3.28
N THR A 71 -9.45 11.53 2.54
CA THR A 71 -10.80 12.10 2.76
C THR A 71 -11.77 11.06 3.33
N GLY A 72 -11.49 9.77 3.13
CA GLY A 72 -12.36 8.69 3.59
C GLY A 72 -12.58 8.60 5.11
N SER A 73 -13.65 7.89 5.47
CA SER A 73 -13.96 7.43 6.83
C SER A 73 -12.88 6.49 7.39
N ASN A 74 -12.93 6.18 8.68
CA ASN A 74 -11.99 5.21 9.29
C ASN A 74 -12.01 3.85 8.56
N GLU A 75 -13.18 3.38 8.14
CA GLU A 75 -13.28 2.13 7.39
C GLU A 75 -12.62 2.24 6.01
N GLN A 76 -12.91 3.31 5.26
CA GLN A 76 -12.31 3.55 3.95
C GLN A 76 -10.79 3.70 4.03
N ARG A 77 -10.26 4.38 5.06
CA ARG A 77 -8.80 4.49 5.29
C ARG A 77 -8.16 3.13 5.55
N GLU A 78 -8.81 2.30 6.34
CA GLU A 78 -8.38 0.93 6.56
C GLU A 78 -8.37 0.14 5.25
N GLN A 79 -9.44 0.22 4.45
CA GLN A 79 -9.53 -0.47 3.16
C GLN A 79 -8.49 0.01 2.16
N ALA A 80 -8.22 1.32 2.11
CA ALA A 80 -7.21 1.91 1.25
C ALA A 80 -5.80 1.41 1.61
N ALA A 81 -5.50 1.29 2.91
CA ALA A 81 -4.23 0.72 3.36
C ALA A 81 -4.11 -0.76 2.94
N TYR A 82 -5.15 -1.58 3.13
CA TYR A 82 -5.12 -2.96 2.66
C TYR A 82 -4.99 -3.09 1.14
N ALA A 83 -5.64 -2.22 0.37
CA ALA A 83 -5.51 -2.19 -1.09
C ALA A 83 -4.05 -2.00 -1.53
N ILE A 84 -3.32 -1.09 -0.89
CA ILE A 84 -1.88 -0.92 -1.16
C ILE A 84 -1.11 -2.21 -0.86
N GLY A 85 -1.40 -2.87 0.27
CA GLY A 85 -0.76 -4.14 0.63
C GLY A 85 -0.99 -5.23 -0.42
N HIS A 86 -2.23 -5.40 -0.86
CA HIS A 86 -2.56 -6.40 -1.89
C HIS A 86 -1.91 -6.09 -3.23
N LEU A 87 -1.86 -4.82 -3.64
CA LEU A 87 -1.17 -4.41 -4.86
C LEU A 87 0.33 -4.71 -4.78
N VAL A 88 0.98 -4.35 -3.67
CA VAL A 88 2.40 -4.64 -3.46
C VAL A 88 2.67 -6.15 -3.51
N GLU A 89 1.79 -6.98 -2.94
CA GLU A 89 1.95 -8.44 -2.92
C GLU A 89 1.75 -9.12 -4.28
N ARG A 90 0.98 -8.50 -5.18
CA ARG A 90 0.52 -9.09 -6.46
C ARG A 90 1.09 -8.43 -7.71
N THR A 91 1.94 -7.43 -7.55
CA THR A 91 2.55 -6.69 -8.68
C THR A 91 4.04 -6.97 -8.73
N GLU A 92 4.61 -7.08 -9.93
CA GLU A 92 6.06 -7.10 -10.11
C GLU A 92 6.74 -5.85 -9.54
N ASP A 93 7.95 -6.04 -9.01
CA ASP A 93 8.70 -4.96 -8.36
C ASP A 93 9.02 -3.81 -9.35
N THR A 94 9.25 -4.13 -10.62
CA THR A 94 9.48 -3.15 -11.71
C THR A 94 8.26 -2.26 -11.96
N ALA A 95 7.05 -2.83 -11.90
CA ALA A 95 5.80 -2.14 -12.18
C ALA A 95 5.28 -1.34 -10.99
N ILE A 96 5.47 -1.82 -9.75
CA ILE A 96 5.02 -1.11 -8.54
C ILE A 96 5.97 -0.01 -8.10
N LYS A 97 7.27 -0.12 -8.43
CA LYS A 97 8.34 0.81 -8.02
C LYS A 97 8.02 2.30 -8.17
N PRO A 98 7.40 2.79 -9.27
CA PRO A 98 7.04 4.20 -9.41
C PRO A 98 6.10 4.74 -8.33
N PHE A 99 5.34 3.87 -7.66
CA PHE A 99 4.31 4.25 -6.70
C PHE A 99 4.76 4.10 -5.23
N VAL A 100 5.83 3.34 -4.97
CA VAL A 100 6.28 2.98 -3.61
C VAL A 100 6.54 4.19 -2.73
N VAL A 101 7.25 5.21 -3.24
CA VAL A 101 7.56 6.43 -2.46
C VAL A 101 6.28 7.15 -2.08
N SER A 102 5.38 7.36 -3.06
CA SER A 102 4.09 8.04 -2.82
C SER A 102 3.21 7.28 -1.82
N PHE A 103 3.06 5.96 -1.98
CA PHE A 103 2.30 5.14 -1.03
C PHE A 103 2.92 5.14 0.37
N THR A 104 4.24 5.05 0.47
CA THR A 104 4.93 5.11 1.75
C THR A 104 4.68 6.45 2.45
N ASP A 105 4.82 7.57 1.73
CA ASP A 105 4.57 8.90 2.28
C ASP A 105 3.12 9.10 2.73
N LEU A 106 2.15 8.62 1.94
CA LEU A 106 0.74 8.67 2.30
C LEU A 106 0.44 7.85 3.54
N LEU A 107 0.94 6.61 3.60
CA LEU A 107 0.76 5.72 4.75
C LEU A 107 1.38 6.30 6.03
N ILE A 108 2.58 6.87 5.94
CA ILE A 108 3.22 7.55 7.08
C ILE A 108 2.42 8.78 7.50
N ARG A 109 1.98 9.61 6.56
CA ARG A 109 1.18 10.80 6.85
C ARG A 109 -0.11 10.42 7.58
N VAL A 110 -0.81 9.39 7.12
CA VAL A 110 -2.01 8.90 7.81
C VAL A 110 -1.64 8.29 9.17
N ALA A 111 -0.56 7.53 9.28
CA ALA A 111 -0.12 6.94 10.55
C ALA A 111 0.26 8.00 11.61
N THR A 112 0.82 9.14 11.20
CA THR A 112 1.15 10.23 12.12
C THR A 112 -0.09 10.99 12.59
N GLN A 113 -1.13 11.09 11.76
CA GLN A 113 -2.45 11.62 12.15
C GLN A 113 -3.29 10.59 12.93
N ALA A 114 -2.94 9.30 12.82
CA ALA A 114 -3.68 8.18 13.38
C ALA A 114 -3.64 8.06 14.90
N THR A 115 -2.95 8.93 15.64
CA THR A 115 -3.13 9.02 17.10
C THR A 115 -4.60 9.23 17.47
N SER A 116 -5.40 9.84 16.59
CA SER A 116 -6.85 10.02 16.72
C SER A 116 -7.70 8.91 16.07
N TYR A 117 -7.11 8.02 15.26
CA TYR A 117 -7.85 7.02 14.49
C TYR A 117 -8.02 5.68 15.22
N ARG A 118 -9.00 4.90 14.76
CA ARG A 118 -9.29 3.57 15.31
C ARG A 118 -8.09 2.63 15.15
N ARG A 119 -7.97 1.69 16.09
CA ARG A 119 -6.94 0.63 16.10
C ARG A 119 -6.80 -0.11 14.76
N ALA A 120 -7.91 -0.33 14.07
CA ALA A 120 -7.96 -1.06 12.81
C ALA A 120 -7.16 -0.35 11.71
N VAL A 121 -7.34 0.97 11.54
CA VAL A 121 -6.58 1.81 10.61
C VAL A 121 -5.07 1.75 10.90
N LYS A 122 -4.69 1.90 12.17
CA LYS A 122 -3.27 1.81 12.59
C LYS A 122 -2.66 0.46 12.18
N THR A 123 -3.40 -0.62 12.43
CA THR A 123 -2.97 -1.99 12.13
C THR A 123 -2.86 -2.24 10.62
N ALA A 124 -3.78 -1.68 9.84
CA ALA A 124 -3.84 -1.81 8.40
C ALA A 124 -2.68 -1.10 7.70
N ILE A 125 -2.22 0.05 8.22
CA ILE A 125 -1.09 0.80 7.65
C ILE A 125 0.25 0.08 7.82
N LEU A 126 0.46 -0.60 8.97
CA LEU A 126 1.74 -1.26 9.27
C LEU A 126 2.04 -2.42 8.32
N GLY A 127 1.01 -3.11 7.81
CA GLY A 127 1.17 -4.24 6.90
C GLY A 127 1.87 -3.85 5.59
N PRO A 128 1.27 -2.98 4.76
CA PRO A 128 1.86 -2.54 3.50
C PRO A 128 3.25 -1.91 3.65
N LEU A 129 3.48 -1.12 4.71
CA LEU A 129 4.81 -0.56 5.00
C LEU A 129 5.85 -1.67 5.23
N THR A 130 5.45 -2.74 5.92
CA THR A 130 6.33 -3.92 6.11
C THR A 130 6.56 -4.65 4.80
N SER A 131 5.52 -4.93 4.01
CA SER A 131 5.64 -5.63 2.73
C SER A 131 6.51 -4.87 1.73
N MET A 132 6.40 -3.54 1.66
CA MET A 132 7.27 -2.70 0.82
C MET A 132 8.72 -2.72 1.28
N LEU A 133 8.98 -2.76 2.59
CA LEU A 133 10.33 -2.89 3.14
C LEU A 133 10.95 -4.26 2.86
N GLU A 134 10.18 -5.33 2.94
CA GLU A 134 10.65 -6.70 2.67
C GLU A 134 10.97 -6.89 1.18
N ARG A 135 10.15 -6.31 0.29
CA ARG A 135 10.28 -6.54 -1.16
C ARG A 135 11.18 -5.54 -1.86
N ILE A 136 11.01 -4.25 -1.60
CA ILE A 136 11.68 -3.19 -2.35
C ILE A 136 12.38 -2.19 -1.41
N PRO A 137 13.27 -2.67 -0.53
CA PRO A 137 13.85 -1.88 0.56
C PRO A 137 14.54 -0.61 0.05
N ALA A 138 15.18 -0.67 -1.13
CA ALA A 138 15.91 0.43 -1.78
C ALA A 138 15.09 1.74 -1.87
N PHE A 139 13.78 1.65 -2.11
CA PHE A 139 12.92 2.82 -2.32
C PHE A 139 12.30 3.34 -1.04
N VAL A 140 12.20 2.49 -0.02
CA VAL A 140 11.80 2.91 1.32
C VAL A 140 12.97 3.56 2.08
N LYS A 141 14.22 3.31 1.64
CA LYS A 141 15.44 3.89 2.23
C LYS A 141 15.45 5.41 2.26
N LEU A 142 14.92 6.04 1.22
CA LEU A 142 14.86 7.50 1.13
C LEU A 142 14.01 8.13 2.24
N LEU A 143 13.22 7.32 2.94
CA LEU A 143 12.29 7.77 3.96
C LEU A 143 12.69 7.33 5.38
N TYR A 144 13.77 6.57 5.58
CA TYR A 144 14.11 5.82 6.80
C TYR A 144 13.73 6.43 8.16
N LEU A 145 14.02 7.72 8.39
CA LEU A 145 13.73 8.39 9.66
C LEU A 145 12.23 8.46 9.96
N GLN A 146 11.38 8.48 8.94
CA GLN A 146 9.93 8.61 9.07
C GLN A 146 9.23 7.27 9.38
N PRO A 147 9.41 6.16 8.61
CA PRO A 147 8.93 4.84 9.02
C PRO A 147 9.47 4.42 10.38
N GLN A 148 10.75 4.69 10.69
CA GLN A 148 11.33 4.34 12.00
C GLN A 148 10.56 4.99 13.14
N ARG A 149 10.30 6.30 13.08
CA ARG A 149 9.52 7.03 14.09
C ARG A 149 8.11 6.45 14.20
N THR A 150 7.47 6.15 13.08
CA THR A 150 6.12 5.55 13.05
C THR A 150 6.10 4.18 13.72
N PHE A 151 7.05 3.31 13.43
CA PHE A 151 7.13 1.97 14.04
C PHE A 151 7.49 2.05 15.52
N VAL A 152 8.46 2.89 15.90
CA VAL A 152 8.83 3.10 17.31
C VAL A 152 7.63 3.58 18.13
N LYS A 153 6.84 4.53 17.61
CA LYS A 153 5.58 4.95 18.25
C LYS A 153 4.57 3.80 18.33
N GLY A 154 4.45 3.01 17.26
CA GLY A 154 3.56 1.85 17.19
C GLY A 154 3.88 0.76 18.21
N VAL A 155 5.15 0.54 18.54
CA VAL A 155 5.59 -0.45 19.54
C VAL A 155 5.07 -0.11 20.95
N SER A 156 4.88 1.17 21.25
CA SER A 156 4.32 1.65 22.53
C SER A 156 2.85 2.05 22.43
N ASP A 157 2.13 1.65 21.36
CA ASP A 157 0.75 2.12 21.13
C ASP A 157 -0.23 1.53 22.16
N PRO A 158 -1.05 2.38 22.82
CA PRO A 158 -2.00 1.95 23.83
C PRO A 158 -3.20 1.20 23.25
N ALA A 159 -3.45 1.28 21.94
CA ALA A 159 -4.64 0.68 21.31
C ALA A 159 -4.66 -0.85 21.38
N GLY A 160 -3.51 -1.51 21.57
CA GLY A 160 -3.47 -2.93 21.92
C GLY A 160 -2.28 -3.70 21.37
N ILE A 161 -2.15 -4.94 21.85
CA ILE A 161 -1.01 -5.82 21.57
C ILE A 161 -0.80 -6.10 20.08
N VAL A 162 -1.87 -6.15 19.29
CA VAL A 162 -1.80 -6.40 17.84
C VAL A 162 -1.04 -5.30 17.11
N VAL A 163 -1.29 -4.03 17.44
CA VAL A 163 -0.57 -2.88 16.86
C VAL A 163 0.90 -2.94 17.24
N ARG A 164 1.19 -3.18 18.52
CA ARG A 164 2.55 -3.28 19.05
C ARG A 164 3.35 -4.39 18.38
N ASN A 165 2.77 -5.58 18.22
CA ASN A 165 3.43 -6.73 17.60
C ASN A 165 3.72 -6.47 16.11
N LYS A 166 2.76 -5.89 15.37
CA LYS A 166 3.00 -5.52 13.95
C LYS A 166 4.07 -4.44 13.83
N ALA A 167 4.04 -3.43 14.70
CA ALA A 167 5.03 -2.36 14.70
C ALA A 167 6.43 -2.89 15.06
N ALA A 168 6.52 -3.82 16.01
CA ALA A 168 7.78 -4.48 16.37
C ALA A 168 8.34 -5.30 15.20
N LYS A 169 7.49 -6.07 14.50
CA LYS A 169 7.89 -6.78 13.26
C LYS A 169 8.41 -5.79 12.22
N ALA A 170 7.64 -4.74 11.93
CA ALA A 170 7.99 -3.73 10.93
C ALA A 170 9.33 -3.03 11.27
N LEU A 171 9.54 -2.70 12.55
CA LEU A 171 10.80 -2.14 13.03
C LEU A 171 11.96 -3.13 12.85
N GLY A 172 11.76 -4.42 13.16
CA GLY A 172 12.78 -5.45 12.94
C GLY A 172 13.19 -5.59 11.47
N VAL A 173 12.21 -5.56 10.55
CA VAL A 173 12.48 -5.54 9.10
C VAL A 173 13.24 -4.28 8.70
N LEU A 174 12.81 -3.11 9.20
CA LEU A 174 13.48 -1.84 8.92
C LEU A 174 14.95 -1.86 9.36
N MET A 175 15.23 -2.33 10.57
CA MET A 175 16.61 -2.42 11.10
C MET A 175 17.48 -3.38 10.30
N LYS A 176 16.95 -4.53 9.85
CA LYS A 176 17.69 -5.44 8.96
C LYS A 176 18.01 -4.82 7.61
N SER A 177 17.16 -3.92 7.12
CA SER A 177 17.35 -3.24 5.84
C SER A 177 18.39 -2.11 5.88
N GLN A 178 18.84 -1.69 7.08
CA GLN A 178 19.84 -0.63 7.24
C GLN A 178 21.24 -1.11 6.78
N PRO A 179 21.93 -0.35 5.92
CA PRO A 179 23.37 -0.56 5.71
C PRO A 179 24.12 -0.37 7.04
N ARG A 180 25.03 -1.29 7.39
CA ARG A 180 25.81 -1.27 8.65
C ARG A 180 26.78 -0.09 8.81
N TRP A 181 26.67 0.99 8.04
CA TRP A 181 27.63 2.10 7.99
C TRP A 181 27.28 3.31 8.87
N MET A 182 26.28 3.19 9.75
CA MET A 182 26.02 4.15 10.83
C MET A 182 26.29 3.49 12.18
N GLN A 183 27.55 3.13 12.43
CA GLN A 183 28.07 3.05 13.79
C GLN A 183 29.24 4.03 13.90
N PRO A 184 29.27 4.90 14.93
CA PRO A 184 30.39 5.80 15.17
C PRO A 184 31.67 5.04 15.51
#